data_AF-A0A426US48-F1
#
_entry.id   AF-A0A426US48-F1
#
_cell.length_a   1.000
_cell.length_b   1.000
_cell.length_c   1.000
_cell.angle_alpha   90.00
_cell.angle_beta   90.00
_cell.angle_gamma   90.00
#
_symmetry.space_group_name_H-M   'P 1'
#
loop_
_entity.id
_entity.type
_entity.pdbx_description
1 polymer ?
#
loop_
_entity_poly.entity_id
_entity_poly.type
_entity_poly.pdbx_seq_one_letter_code
_entity_poly.pdbx_strand_id
1 'polypeptide(L)'
;MSKFFEETGPEFAVSMRGYDRHQVDEFTSRLYQNIKTHEQHRDEAARALEAAEQQLRRAEERIGALERRVSERATQIAEAEQPTLAGLGARVEKILRAAEQDAGVQKADAKRQAAAMLQEARSEADAMMRTAHAEAAEITATTDQDVTEIRARAVNETTELRENARRNHDLAVADAHREAQIAQSQSRAAAEKTRSQAEREIAVMRATAEREMTELKALAAREADQQRSAAHQLLSEAAEFRKKKTQELTLAEADRRERAQKEEADRHQQAIATAQRIVSEAEDRLALAEERARAAENRAIERREEADQQAKDAVQRAAEQAKSIRAESDTEAARLRRSAEERAAERVQPLAEEVAALERQRDSAGSNLTDLRRQLGLVSGEEEKTVSSSLSSAFDSPSTGSGYDSPSAGVFASESAPLPINRQRESPEDLDATQHLPKVH
;
A
#
# COMPACT_ATOMS: atom_id res chain seq x y z
N MET A 1 -143.28 128.59 65.96
CA MET A 1 -143.31 129.65 64.93
C MET A 1 -143.01 128.94 63.62
N SER A 2 -143.93 128.65 62.71
CA SER A 2 -145.19 129.29 62.32
C SER A 2 -145.01 130.61 61.56
N LYS A 3 -144.60 130.48 60.29
CA LYS A 3 -144.86 131.32 59.11
C LYS A 3 -144.23 130.64 57.87
N PHE A 4 -144.63 131.04 56.67
CA PHE A 4 -144.10 130.55 55.37
C PHE A 4 -144.31 129.05 55.05
N PHE A 5 -145.55 128.58 55.19
CA PHE A 5 -146.16 127.88 54.06
C PHE A 5 -146.81 128.95 53.18
N GLU A 6 -146.11 129.40 52.14
CA GLU A 6 -146.75 130.13 51.04
C GLU A 6 -147.18 129.11 49.99
N GLU A 7 -148.49 128.92 49.83
CA GLU A 7 -149.06 128.03 48.82
C GLU A 7 -149.03 128.69 47.43
N THR A 8 -147.83 129.07 46.97
CA THR A 8 -147.57 129.31 45.55
C THR A 8 -147.57 127.95 44.83
N GLY A 9 -148.77 127.44 44.55
CA GLY A 9 -148.96 126.26 43.72
C GLY A 9 -148.26 126.47 42.37
N PRO A 10 -147.46 125.51 41.87
CA PRO A 10 -146.69 125.71 40.65
C PRO A 10 -147.60 125.91 39.43
N GLU A 11 -147.51 127.07 38.78
CA GLU A 11 -148.11 127.30 37.47
C GLU A 11 -147.34 126.51 36.40
N PHE A 12 -147.85 125.34 36.05
CA PHE A 12 -147.34 124.55 34.93
C PHE A 12 -147.83 125.13 33.59
N ALA A 13 -146.92 125.27 32.61
CA ALA A 13 -147.26 125.77 31.28
C ALA A 13 -148.24 124.83 30.56
N VAL A 14 -149.23 125.39 29.83
CA VAL A 14 -150.27 124.60 29.16
C VAL A 14 -149.97 124.43 27.67
N SER A 15 -149.77 123.17 27.27
CA SER A 15 -149.67 122.70 25.89
C SER A 15 -151.06 122.36 25.32
N MET A 16 -151.14 122.16 23.99
CA MET A 16 -152.38 121.89 23.22
C MET A 16 -153.18 120.63 23.65
N ARG A 17 -152.69 119.85 24.63
CA ARG A 17 -153.40 118.72 25.27
C ARG A 17 -153.18 118.61 26.80
N GLY A 18 -152.73 119.67 27.49
CA GLY A 18 -152.55 119.67 28.95
C GLY A 18 -151.22 120.28 29.40
N TYR A 19 -150.92 120.16 30.70
CA TYR A 19 -149.70 120.72 31.31
C TYR A 19 -148.40 120.13 30.76
N ASP A 20 -147.31 120.92 30.78
CA ASP A 20 -145.97 120.46 30.44
C ASP A 20 -145.46 119.41 31.44
N ARG A 21 -145.28 118.18 30.94
CA ARG A 21 -144.85 117.04 31.74
C ARG A 21 -143.46 117.25 32.34
N HIS A 22 -142.56 118.00 31.69
CA HIS A 22 -141.21 118.19 32.20
C HIS A 22 -141.17 119.02 33.49
N GLN A 23 -142.03 120.04 33.60
CA GLN A 23 -142.13 120.85 34.81
C GLN A 23 -142.75 120.06 35.98
N VAL A 24 -143.72 119.19 35.68
CA VAL A 24 -144.33 118.29 36.67
C VAL A 24 -143.32 117.25 37.16
N ASP A 25 -142.59 116.59 36.25
CA ASP A 25 -141.56 115.59 36.60
C ASP A 25 -140.42 116.21 37.44
N GLU A 26 -139.99 117.44 37.15
CA GLU A 26 -139.00 118.17 37.96
C GLU A 26 -139.54 118.51 39.36
N PHE A 27 -140.77 119.04 39.46
CA PHE A 27 -141.38 119.36 40.75
C PHE A 27 -141.60 118.12 41.61
N THR A 28 -142.10 117.02 41.03
CA THR A 28 -142.26 115.74 41.72
C THR A 28 -140.92 115.17 42.17
N SER A 29 -139.87 115.30 41.36
CA SER A 29 -138.51 114.90 41.75
C SER A 29 -137.97 115.72 42.94
N ARG A 30 -138.19 117.04 42.96
CA ARG A 30 -137.82 117.91 44.09
C ARG A 30 -138.63 117.58 45.35
N LEU A 31 -139.93 117.30 45.22
CA LEU A 31 -140.77 116.88 46.34
C LEU A 31 -140.31 115.55 46.93
N TYR A 32 -139.97 114.57 46.09
CA TYR A 32 -139.46 113.27 46.52
C TYR A 32 -138.09 113.38 47.23
N GLN A 33 -137.22 114.29 46.79
CA GLN A 33 -135.97 114.61 47.49
C GLN A 33 -136.23 115.23 48.87
N ASN A 34 -137.15 116.20 48.98
CA ASN A 34 -137.50 116.82 50.26
C ASN A 34 -138.13 115.84 51.26
N ILE A 35 -138.99 114.92 50.81
CA ILE A 35 -139.54 113.86 51.67
C ILE A 35 -138.39 113.00 52.21
N LYS A 36 -137.49 112.57 51.34
CA LYS A 36 -136.34 111.72 51.69
C LYS A 36 -135.37 112.38 52.69
N THR A 37 -135.11 113.68 52.58
CA THR A 37 -134.25 114.40 53.55
C THR A 37 -134.94 114.56 54.91
N HIS A 38 -136.26 114.77 54.95
CA HIS A 38 -137.01 114.79 56.21
C HIS A 38 -137.07 113.40 56.88
N GLU A 39 -137.20 112.32 56.11
CA GLU A 39 -137.07 110.95 56.64
C GLU A 39 -135.68 110.70 57.24
N GLN A 40 -134.61 111.10 56.54
CA GLN A 40 -133.22 110.99 57.03
C GLN A 40 -133.02 111.73 58.35
N HIS A 41 -133.44 112.99 58.46
CA HIS A 41 -133.30 113.76 59.71
C HIS A 41 -134.14 113.21 60.86
N ARG A 42 -135.30 112.61 60.59
CA ARG A 42 -136.10 111.94 61.63
C ARG A 42 -135.37 110.70 62.16
N ASP A 43 -134.79 109.90 61.28
CA ASP A 43 -134.08 108.67 61.65
C ASP A 43 -132.72 108.97 62.33
N GLU A 44 -132.06 110.09 61.97
CA GLU A 44 -130.90 110.64 62.71
C GLU A 44 -131.29 111.05 64.13
N ALA A 45 -132.38 111.80 64.30
CA ALA A 45 -132.86 112.23 65.61
C ALA A 45 -133.27 111.06 66.51
N ALA A 46 -133.90 110.01 65.95
CA ALA A 46 -134.24 108.79 66.69
C ALA A 46 -133.00 108.09 67.26
N ARG A 47 -131.94 107.93 66.44
CA ARG A 47 -130.67 107.32 66.87
C ARG A 47 -129.95 108.14 67.95
N ALA A 48 -130.00 109.47 67.85
CA ALA A 48 -129.42 110.35 68.85
C ALA A 48 -130.10 110.22 70.23
N LEU A 49 -131.43 110.02 70.24
CA LEU A 49 -132.20 109.83 71.47
C LEU A 49 -131.93 108.45 72.11
N GLU A 50 -131.90 107.38 71.31
CA GLU A 50 -131.53 106.03 71.78
C GLU A 50 -130.13 106.00 72.41
N ALA A 51 -129.15 106.69 71.78
CA ALA A 51 -127.80 106.80 72.30
C ALA A 51 -127.73 107.52 73.67
N ALA A 52 -128.62 108.48 73.93
CA ALA A 52 -128.70 109.17 75.23
C ALA A 52 -129.29 108.26 76.33
N GLU A 53 -130.35 107.50 76.03
CA GLU A 53 -130.92 106.54 76.99
C GLU A 53 -129.90 105.46 77.41
N GLN A 54 -129.08 104.97 76.46
CA GLN A 54 -128.02 104.01 76.76
C GLN A 54 -126.92 104.58 77.66
N GLN A 55 -126.67 105.90 77.64
CA GLN A 55 -125.72 106.54 78.55
C GLN A 55 -126.29 106.67 79.98
N LEU A 56 -127.59 106.98 80.11
CA LEU A 56 -128.24 107.11 81.41
C LEU A 56 -128.18 105.80 82.21
N ARG A 57 -128.57 104.67 81.61
CA ARG A 57 -128.57 103.35 82.28
C ARG A 57 -127.17 102.95 82.79
N ARG A 58 -126.12 103.24 82.00
CA ARG A 58 -124.71 102.99 82.40
C ARG A 58 -124.26 103.84 83.60
N ALA A 59 -124.87 105.00 83.83
CA ALA A 59 -124.62 105.81 85.02
C ALA A 59 -125.30 105.22 86.26
N GLU A 60 -126.54 104.76 86.13
CA GLU A 60 -127.33 104.13 87.20
C GLU A 60 -126.68 102.84 87.70
N GLU A 61 -126.27 101.95 86.79
CA GLU A 61 -125.51 100.72 87.11
C GLU A 61 -124.23 101.01 87.92
N ARG A 62 -123.54 102.11 87.56
CA ARG A 62 -122.29 102.53 88.21
C ARG A 62 -122.51 103.11 89.60
N ILE A 63 -123.65 103.76 89.85
CA ILE A 63 -124.04 104.24 91.19
C ILE A 63 -124.33 103.05 92.10
N GLY A 64 -125.21 102.13 91.67
CA GLY A 64 -125.57 100.94 92.45
C GLY A 64 -124.41 99.95 92.68
N ALA A 65 -123.32 100.06 91.93
CA ALA A 65 -122.06 99.33 92.15
C ALA A 65 -121.13 100.00 93.19
N LEU A 66 -121.25 101.32 93.41
CA LEU A 66 -120.50 102.05 94.44
C LEU A 66 -121.12 101.87 95.83
N GLU A 67 -122.45 101.91 95.93
CA GLU A 67 -123.18 101.74 97.19
C GLU A 67 -122.86 100.42 97.90
N ARG A 68 -122.81 99.30 97.14
CA ARG A 68 -122.43 97.99 97.66
C ARG A 68 -121.03 98.00 98.29
N ARG A 69 -120.05 98.60 97.63
CA ARG A 69 -118.66 98.73 98.13
C ARG A 69 -118.55 99.56 99.39
N VAL A 70 -119.48 100.50 99.62
CA VAL A 70 -119.57 101.26 100.89
C VAL A 70 -120.11 100.33 102.00
N SER A 71 -121.18 99.57 101.75
CA SER A 71 -121.70 98.62 102.74
C SER A 71 -120.72 97.49 103.10
N GLU A 72 -120.00 96.94 102.11
CA GLU A 72 -118.97 95.90 102.29
C GLU A 72 -117.79 96.36 103.16
N ARG A 73 -117.49 97.67 103.16
CA ARG A 73 -116.45 98.25 104.01
C ARG A 73 -116.94 98.58 105.41
N ALA A 74 -118.22 98.94 105.56
CA ALA A 74 -118.80 99.22 106.88
C ALA A 74 -118.80 97.96 107.78
N THR A 75 -119.09 96.78 107.24
CA THR A 75 -119.03 95.52 108.01
C THR A 75 -117.60 95.15 108.41
N GLN A 76 -116.62 95.32 107.52
CA GLN A 76 -115.19 95.06 107.80
C GLN A 76 -114.63 95.91 108.93
N ILE A 77 -115.15 97.13 109.14
CA ILE A 77 -114.76 98.00 110.26
C ILE A 77 -115.37 97.48 111.57
N ALA A 78 -116.65 97.12 111.58
CA ALA A 78 -117.33 96.60 112.77
C ALA A 78 -116.68 95.30 113.32
N GLU A 79 -116.22 94.41 112.43
CA GLU A 79 -115.49 93.19 112.82
C GLU A 79 -114.11 93.47 113.47
N ALA A 80 -113.51 94.64 113.22
CA ALA A 80 -112.21 95.01 113.77
C ALA A 80 -112.29 95.57 115.21
N GLU A 81 -113.44 96.14 115.61
CA GLU A 81 -113.59 96.83 116.89
C GLU A 81 -113.97 95.93 118.07
N GLN A 82 -114.45 94.69 117.82
CA GLN A 82 -114.83 93.73 118.87
C GLN A 82 -114.25 92.32 118.66
N PRO A 83 -112.95 92.08 119.01
CA PRO A 83 -112.32 90.78 118.86
C PRO A 83 -112.82 89.74 119.87
N THR A 84 -113.65 88.80 119.41
CA THR A 84 -114.10 87.63 120.19
C THR A 84 -113.15 86.44 120.04
N LEU A 85 -113.18 85.46 120.97
CA LEU A 85 -112.34 84.24 120.88
C LEU A 85 -112.55 83.46 119.57
N ALA A 86 -113.76 83.47 119.01
CA ALA A 86 -114.04 82.84 117.72
C ALA A 86 -113.22 83.46 116.57
N GLY A 87 -113.02 84.78 116.58
CA GLY A 87 -112.20 85.49 115.60
C GLY A 87 -110.71 85.15 115.69
N LEU A 88 -110.21 84.74 116.86
CA LEU A 88 -108.83 84.26 117.00
C LEU A 88 -108.66 82.88 116.34
N GLY A 89 -109.62 81.96 116.54
CA GLY A 89 -109.65 80.66 115.86
C GLY A 89 -109.70 80.80 114.34
N ALA A 90 -110.62 81.63 113.82
CA ALA A 90 -110.72 81.91 112.39
C ALA A 90 -109.45 82.56 111.82
N ARG A 91 -108.74 83.39 112.59
CA ARG A 91 -107.44 83.95 112.17
C ARG A 91 -106.35 82.88 112.13
N VAL A 92 -106.29 81.96 113.09
CA VAL A 92 -105.34 80.84 113.07
C VAL A 92 -105.63 79.87 111.93
N GLU A 93 -106.90 79.53 111.68
CA GLU A 93 -107.30 78.73 110.51
C GLU A 93 -106.85 79.41 109.21
N LYS A 94 -107.10 80.72 109.07
CA LYS A 94 -106.68 81.50 107.89
C LYS A 94 -105.15 81.50 107.70
N ILE A 95 -104.37 81.55 108.78
CA ILE A 95 -102.91 81.48 108.73
C ILE A 95 -102.43 80.07 108.36
N LEU A 96 -103.01 79.02 108.95
CA LEU A 96 -102.66 77.63 108.63
C LEU A 96 -103.03 77.27 107.19
N ARG A 97 -104.21 77.71 106.71
CA ARG A 97 -104.66 77.53 105.34
C ARG A 97 -103.83 78.30 104.33
N ALA A 98 -103.38 79.51 104.68
CA ALA A 98 -102.40 80.26 103.88
C ALA A 98 -101.06 79.51 103.84
N ALA A 99 -100.53 79.05 104.98
CA ALA A 99 -99.27 78.31 105.04
C ALA A 99 -99.34 76.95 104.31
N GLU A 100 -100.48 76.25 104.33
CA GLU A 100 -100.70 75.04 103.54
C GLU A 100 -100.76 75.34 102.04
N GLN A 101 -101.45 76.42 101.65
CA GLN A 101 -101.50 76.88 100.26
C GLN A 101 -100.10 77.30 99.77
N ASP A 102 -99.35 78.08 100.55
CA ASP A 102 -97.99 78.53 100.23
C ASP A 102 -97.01 77.36 100.17
N ALA A 103 -97.10 76.40 101.09
CA ALA A 103 -96.31 75.16 101.03
C ALA A 103 -96.73 74.27 99.84
N GLY A 104 -98.00 74.31 99.42
CA GLY A 104 -98.50 73.67 98.20
C GLY A 104 -97.91 74.29 96.95
N VAL A 105 -97.90 75.63 96.86
CA VAL A 105 -97.26 76.41 95.79
C VAL A 105 -95.75 76.13 95.77
N GLN A 106 -95.05 76.22 96.89
CA GLN A 106 -93.61 75.95 96.98
C GLN A 106 -93.26 74.52 96.56
N LYS A 107 -94.09 73.51 96.92
CA LYS A 107 -93.93 72.13 96.44
C LYS A 107 -94.21 71.99 94.95
N ALA A 108 -95.15 72.74 94.39
CA ALA A 108 -95.40 72.78 92.95
C ALA A 108 -94.22 73.45 92.21
N ASP A 109 -93.68 74.55 92.73
CA ASP A 109 -92.54 75.27 92.17
C ASP A 109 -91.26 74.46 92.22
N ALA A 110 -90.94 73.84 93.36
CA ALA A 110 -89.80 72.93 93.47
C ALA A 110 -89.93 71.74 92.50
N LYS A 111 -91.15 71.19 92.29
CA LYS A 111 -91.40 70.17 91.27
C LYS A 111 -91.24 70.70 89.85
N ARG A 112 -91.68 71.93 89.54
CA ARG A 112 -91.51 72.57 88.23
C ARG A 112 -90.03 72.84 87.94
N GLN A 113 -89.27 73.34 88.91
CA GLN A 113 -87.83 73.59 88.81
C GLN A 113 -87.06 72.28 88.63
N ALA A 114 -87.31 71.26 89.46
CA ALA A 114 -86.67 69.95 89.30
C ALA A 114 -87.02 69.28 87.97
N ALA A 115 -88.26 69.42 87.48
CA ALA A 115 -88.64 68.95 86.16
C ALA A 115 -87.92 69.71 85.03
N ALA A 116 -87.77 71.04 85.15
CA ALA A 116 -87.04 71.85 84.18
C ALA A 116 -85.56 71.44 84.12
N MET A 117 -84.87 71.37 85.27
CA MET A 117 -83.47 70.92 85.37
C MET A 117 -83.27 69.51 84.80
N LEU A 118 -84.23 68.60 85.01
CA LEU A 118 -84.16 67.25 84.44
C LEU A 118 -84.41 67.20 82.92
N GLN A 119 -85.15 68.15 82.34
CA GLN A 119 -85.27 68.26 80.88
C GLN A 119 -84.04 68.94 80.27
N GLU A 120 -83.51 69.97 80.94
CA GLU A 120 -82.28 70.68 80.56
C GLU A 120 -81.09 69.71 80.52
N ALA A 121 -80.80 69.02 81.63
CA ALA A 121 -79.71 68.04 81.71
C ALA A 121 -79.89 66.84 80.74
N ARG A 122 -81.13 66.46 80.40
CA ARG A 122 -81.40 65.47 79.34
C ARG A 122 -81.08 66.04 77.96
N SER A 123 -81.49 67.27 77.67
CA SER A 123 -81.21 67.92 76.39
C SER A 123 -79.71 68.19 76.18
N GLU A 124 -78.98 68.48 77.26
CA GLU A 124 -77.52 68.61 77.27
C GLU A 124 -76.83 67.26 77.05
N ALA A 125 -77.27 66.19 77.74
CA ALA A 125 -76.76 64.84 77.51
C ALA A 125 -77.06 64.35 76.07
N ASP A 126 -78.27 64.58 75.56
CA ASP A 126 -78.66 64.27 74.18
C ASP A 126 -77.87 65.09 73.14
N ALA A 127 -77.42 66.30 73.48
CA ALA A 127 -76.56 67.12 72.64
C ALA A 127 -75.11 66.60 72.67
N MET A 128 -74.58 66.31 73.86
CA MET A 128 -73.23 65.74 74.06
C MET A 128 -73.08 64.36 73.41
N MET A 129 -74.10 63.51 73.47
CA MET A 129 -74.11 62.23 72.75
C MET A 129 -74.15 62.44 71.24
N ARG A 130 -74.84 63.48 70.74
CA ARG A 130 -74.86 63.82 69.30
C ARG A 130 -73.50 64.36 68.83
N THR A 131 -72.82 65.21 69.59
CA THR A 131 -71.47 65.67 69.23
C THR A 131 -70.46 64.53 69.29
N ALA A 132 -70.46 63.72 70.37
CA ALA A 132 -69.58 62.56 70.48
C ALA A 132 -69.79 61.53 69.36
N HIS A 133 -71.04 61.30 68.91
CA HIS A 133 -71.31 60.44 67.76
C HIS A 133 -70.88 61.08 66.42
N ALA A 134 -70.98 62.40 66.25
CA ALA A 134 -70.50 63.09 65.06
C ALA A 134 -68.96 63.09 64.98
N GLU A 135 -68.28 63.42 66.08
CA GLU A 135 -66.82 63.37 66.22
C GLU A 135 -66.29 61.94 65.99
N ALA A 136 -66.94 60.92 66.56
CA ALA A 136 -66.58 59.53 66.31
C ALA A 136 -66.76 59.14 64.83
N ALA A 137 -67.85 59.58 64.19
CA ALA A 137 -68.09 59.34 62.77
C ALA A 137 -67.03 60.03 61.88
N GLU A 138 -66.65 61.28 62.18
CA GLU A 138 -65.61 62.03 61.48
C GLU A 138 -64.22 61.38 61.66
N ILE A 139 -63.89 60.93 62.87
CA ILE A 139 -62.65 60.19 63.15
C ILE A 139 -62.63 58.85 62.39
N THR A 140 -63.73 58.09 62.34
CA THR A 140 -63.79 56.87 61.52
C THR A 140 -63.67 57.17 60.02
N ALA A 141 -64.33 58.20 59.51
CA ALA A 141 -64.30 58.55 58.09
C ALA A 141 -62.91 59.04 57.64
N THR A 142 -62.20 59.80 58.48
CA THR A 142 -60.82 60.26 58.20
C THR A 142 -59.81 59.12 58.33
N THR A 143 -59.89 58.29 59.38
CA THR A 143 -58.99 57.13 59.51
C THR A 143 -59.21 56.05 58.44
N ASP A 144 -60.44 55.82 57.98
CA ASP A 144 -60.69 54.97 56.80
C ASP A 144 -60.06 55.57 55.53
N GLN A 145 -60.18 56.89 55.32
CA GLN A 145 -59.53 57.57 54.19
C GLN A 145 -58.01 57.42 54.24
N ASP A 146 -57.38 57.75 55.37
CA ASP A 146 -55.93 57.58 55.59
C ASP A 146 -55.47 56.15 55.34
N VAL A 147 -56.22 55.15 55.85
CA VAL A 147 -55.93 53.72 55.63
C VAL A 147 -56.05 53.35 54.15
N THR A 148 -57.01 53.91 53.40
CA THR A 148 -57.10 53.68 51.95
C THR A 148 -55.97 54.36 51.18
N GLU A 149 -55.54 55.58 51.54
CA GLU A 149 -54.42 56.25 50.90
C GLU A 149 -53.10 55.51 51.17
N ILE A 150 -52.79 55.22 52.43
CA ILE A 150 -51.59 54.48 52.83
C ILE A 150 -51.55 53.12 52.13
N ARG A 151 -52.69 52.42 52.01
CA ARG A 151 -52.77 51.15 51.29
C ARG A 151 -52.57 51.30 49.78
N ALA A 152 -53.18 52.29 49.15
CA ALA A 152 -53.00 52.56 47.72
C ALA A 152 -51.55 52.93 47.40
N ARG A 153 -50.95 53.79 48.22
CA ARG A 153 -49.54 54.18 48.14
C ARG A 153 -48.61 52.98 48.30
N ALA A 154 -48.79 52.15 49.32
CA ALA A 154 -47.97 50.96 49.53
C ALA A 154 -48.10 49.93 48.40
N VAL A 155 -49.29 49.79 47.80
CA VAL A 155 -49.48 48.99 46.58
C VAL A 155 -48.69 49.58 45.41
N ASN A 156 -48.80 50.88 45.15
CA ASN A 156 -48.09 51.54 44.06
C ASN A 156 -46.57 51.42 44.23
N GLU A 157 -46.01 51.83 45.37
CA GLU A 157 -44.57 51.74 45.68
C GLU A 157 -44.05 50.30 45.55
N THR A 158 -44.81 49.29 46.00
CA THR A 158 -44.39 47.88 45.84
C THR A 158 -44.56 47.35 44.42
N THR A 159 -45.49 47.86 43.61
CA THR A 159 -45.54 47.53 42.17
C THR A 159 -44.37 48.15 41.41
N GLU A 160 -44.06 49.43 41.63
CA GLU A 160 -42.92 50.12 41.02
C GLU A 160 -41.59 49.44 41.38
N LEU A 161 -41.39 49.10 42.66
CA LEU A 161 -40.22 48.35 43.12
C LEU A 161 -40.09 47.00 42.38
N ARG A 162 -41.19 46.25 42.23
CA ARG A 162 -41.19 44.95 41.55
C ARG A 162 -40.98 45.06 40.05
N GLU A 163 -41.49 46.11 39.41
CA GLU A 163 -41.19 46.37 38.00
C GLU A 163 -39.74 46.82 37.78
N ASN A 164 -39.20 47.69 38.62
CA ASN A 164 -37.82 48.12 38.55
C ASN A 164 -36.86 46.95 38.81
N ALA A 165 -37.16 46.08 39.78
CA ALA A 165 -36.42 44.85 40.01
C ALA A 165 -36.46 43.89 38.80
N ARG A 166 -37.62 43.75 38.12
CA ARG A 166 -37.75 42.98 36.87
C ARG A 166 -36.92 43.60 35.75
N ARG A 167 -37.12 44.88 35.43
CA ARG A 167 -36.36 45.61 34.40
C ARG A 167 -34.84 45.48 34.61
N ASN A 168 -34.37 45.63 35.84
CA ASN A 168 -32.95 45.47 36.17
C ASN A 168 -32.46 44.03 36.04
N HIS A 169 -33.28 43.03 36.38
CA HIS A 169 -32.96 41.62 36.18
C HIS A 169 -32.90 41.27 34.68
N ASP A 170 -33.89 41.69 33.90
CA ASP A 170 -33.97 41.43 32.46
C ASP A 170 -32.80 42.07 31.71
N LEU A 171 -32.37 43.27 32.11
CA LEU A 171 -31.16 43.93 31.62
C LEU A 171 -29.90 43.14 31.99
N ALA A 172 -29.73 42.75 33.26
CA ALA A 172 -28.56 42.00 33.71
C ALA A 172 -28.46 40.61 33.04
N VAL A 173 -29.59 39.94 32.80
CA VAL A 173 -29.67 38.68 32.03
C VAL A 173 -29.30 38.92 30.56
N ALA A 174 -29.76 40.01 29.96
CA ALA A 174 -29.40 40.37 28.59
C ALA A 174 -27.90 40.73 28.44
N ASP A 175 -27.30 41.40 29.43
CA ASP A 175 -25.85 41.66 29.47
C ASP A 175 -25.04 40.38 29.68
N ALA A 176 -25.43 39.52 30.63
CA ALA A 176 -24.78 38.22 30.82
C ALA A 176 -24.85 37.34 29.55
N HIS A 177 -25.97 37.37 28.82
CA HIS A 177 -26.07 36.69 27.52
C HIS A 177 -25.19 37.32 26.44
N ARG A 178 -25.07 38.65 26.37
CA ARG A 178 -24.13 39.34 25.46
C ARG A 178 -22.69 38.98 25.78
N GLU A 179 -22.29 39.04 27.05
CA GLU A 179 -20.94 38.70 27.51
C GLU A 179 -20.61 37.23 27.22
N ALA A 180 -21.53 36.30 27.50
CA ALA A 180 -21.36 34.88 27.18
C ALA A 180 -21.20 34.63 25.67
N GLN A 181 -21.96 35.32 24.82
CA GLN A 181 -21.81 35.23 23.35
C GLN A 181 -20.47 35.81 22.88
N ILE A 182 -20.03 36.94 23.45
CA ILE A 182 -18.74 37.54 23.16
C ILE A 182 -17.61 36.58 23.56
N ALA A 183 -17.62 36.07 24.79
CA ALA A 183 -16.64 35.11 25.29
C ALA A 183 -16.63 33.81 24.46
N GLN A 184 -17.80 33.29 24.05
CA GLN A 184 -17.90 32.13 23.16
C GLN A 184 -17.29 32.41 21.78
N SER A 185 -17.56 33.60 21.20
CA SER A 185 -16.99 33.98 19.90
C SER A 185 -15.47 34.17 19.96
N GLN A 186 -14.95 34.77 21.03
CA GLN A 186 -13.51 34.93 21.27
C GLN A 186 -12.83 33.59 21.49
N SER A 187 -13.42 32.70 22.28
CA SER A 187 -12.94 31.33 22.50
C SER A 187 -12.88 30.53 21.19
N ARG A 188 -13.95 30.60 20.38
CA ARG A 188 -13.97 29.98 19.04
C ARG A 188 -12.91 30.56 18.10
N ALA A 189 -12.73 31.88 18.07
CA ALA A 189 -11.71 32.53 17.25
C ALA A 189 -10.28 32.18 17.71
N ALA A 190 -10.05 32.07 19.02
CA ALA A 190 -8.79 31.63 19.58
C ALA A 190 -8.49 30.16 19.23
N ALA A 191 -9.48 29.27 19.36
CA ALA A 191 -9.35 27.86 19.00
C ALA A 191 -9.11 27.66 17.50
N GLU A 192 -9.78 28.43 16.63
CA GLU A 192 -9.54 28.38 15.18
C GLU A 192 -8.15 28.93 14.82
N LYS A 193 -7.67 29.97 15.53
CA LYS A 193 -6.30 30.50 15.38
C LYS A 193 -5.25 29.47 15.78
N THR A 194 -5.35 28.85 16.96
CA THR A 194 -4.38 27.84 17.41
C THR A 194 -4.43 26.59 16.54
N ARG A 195 -5.62 26.17 16.09
CA ARG A 195 -5.79 25.11 15.10
C ARG A 195 -5.08 25.45 13.79
N SER A 196 -5.35 26.61 13.19
CA SER A 196 -4.74 27.02 11.92
C SER A 196 -3.23 27.23 12.03
N GLN A 197 -2.71 27.55 13.22
CA GLN A 197 -1.28 27.56 13.50
C GLN A 197 -0.72 26.12 13.54
N ALA A 198 -1.32 25.23 14.33
CA ALA A 198 -0.90 23.83 14.45
C ALA A 198 -0.96 23.09 13.10
N GLU A 199 -1.99 23.33 12.27
CA GLU A 199 -2.10 22.76 10.92
C GLU A 199 -0.96 23.24 10.00
N ARG A 200 -0.49 24.49 10.12
CA ARG A 200 0.69 25.00 9.41
C ARG A 200 1.99 24.39 9.93
N GLU A 201 2.15 24.29 11.25
CA GLU A 201 3.34 23.69 11.87
C GLU A 201 3.45 22.20 11.49
N ILE A 202 2.35 21.46 11.48
CA ILE A 202 2.27 20.08 10.98
C ILE A 202 2.60 20.01 9.48
N ALA A 203 2.10 20.93 8.66
CA ALA A 203 2.43 20.96 7.23
C ALA A 203 3.92 21.24 6.98
N VAL A 204 4.55 22.13 7.75
CA VAL A 204 5.99 22.39 7.70
C VAL A 204 6.79 21.17 8.15
N MET A 205 6.45 20.56 9.29
CA MET A 205 7.14 19.35 9.80
C MET A 205 7.01 18.15 8.85
N ARG A 206 5.88 17.99 8.16
CA ARG A 206 5.74 16.98 7.10
C ARG A 206 6.62 17.30 5.91
N ALA A 207 6.63 18.55 5.43
CA ALA A 207 7.45 18.96 4.31
C ALA A 207 8.97 18.88 4.59
N THR A 208 9.43 19.03 5.84
CA THR A 208 10.83 18.78 6.20
C THR A 208 11.13 17.28 6.29
N ALA A 209 10.30 16.50 7.00
CA ALA A 209 10.49 15.06 7.12
C ALA A 209 10.42 14.32 5.77
N GLU A 210 9.57 14.78 4.83
CA GLU A 210 9.51 14.26 3.47
C GLU A 210 10.80 14.56 2.68
N ARG A 211 11.35 15.77 2.81
CA ARG A 211 12.65 16.15 2.20
C ARG A 211 13.79 15.32 2.76
N GLU A 212 13.93 15.28 4.09
CA GLU A 212 14.92 14.48 4.81
C GLU A 212 14.83 13.00 4.40
N MET A 213 13.62 12.45 4.27
CA MET A 213 13.44 11.07 3.78
C MET A 213 13.88 10.90 2.32
N THR A 214 13.63 11.88 1.44
CA THR A 214 14.12 11.81 0.04
C THR A 214 15.64 11.98 -0.06
N GLU A 215 16.24 12.82 0.78
CA GLU A 215 17.70 13.02 0.84
C GLU A 215 18.40 11.77 1.38
N LEU A 216 17.91 11.18 2.48
CA LEU A 216 18.42 9.91 3.01
C LEU A 216 18.26 8.76 2.00
N LYS A 217 17.15 8.68 1.27
CA LYS A 217 16.97 7.69 0.19
C LYS A 217 17.93 7.92 -0.97
N ALA A 218 18.20 9.18 -1.34
CA ALA A 218 19.15 9.52 -2.40
C ALA A 218 20.61 9.24 -2.00
N LEU A 219 20.97 9.45 -0.73
CA LEU A 219 22.27 9.08 -0.17
C LEU A 219 22.43 7.56 -0.14
N ALA A 220 21.48 6.83 0.45
CA ALA A 220 21.52 5.36 0.51
C ALA A 220 21.55 4.71 -0.89
N ALA A 221 20.86 5.28 -1.88
CA ALA A 221 20.94 4.82 -3.27
C ALA A 221 22.34 5.04 -3.87
N ARG A 222 22.95 6.22 -3.65
CA ARG A 222 24.32 6.52 -4.09
C ARG A 222 25.34 5.60 -3.43
N GLU A 223 25.23 5.35 -2.13
CA GLU A 223 26.10 4.43 -1.40
C GLU A 223 25.95 2.99 -1.91
N ALA A 224 24.72 2.53 -2.15
CA ALA A 224 24.46 1.21 -2.72
C ALA A 224 25.05 1.07 -4.14
N ASP A 225 24.92 2.09 -5.00
CA ASP A 225 25.47 2.07 -6.36
C ASP A 225 27.01 2.24 -6.37
N GLN A 226 27.59 2.96 -5.41
CA GLN A 226 29.04 2.97 -5.18
C GLN A 226 29.55 1.59 -4.74
N GLN A 227 28.89 0.93 -3.79
CA GLN A 227 29.23 -0.43 -3.35
C GLN A 227 29.10 -1.45 -4.48
N ARG A 228 28.03 -1.38 -5.28
CA ARG A 228 27.85 -2.19 -6.50
C ARG A 228 28.96 -1.94 -7.52
N SER A 229 29.33 -0.68 -7.74
CA SER A 229 30.40 -0.31 -8.68
C SER A 229 31.77 -0.83 -8.22
N ALA A 230 32.09 -0.67 -6.94
CA ALA A 230 33.32 -1.21 -6.35
C ALA A 230 33.36 -2.75 -6.39
N ALA A 231 32.24 -3.42 -6.08
CA ALA A 231 32.13 -4.87 -6.21
C ALA A 231 32.29 -5.33 -7.67
N HIS A 232 31.71 -4.62 -8.64
CA HIS A 232 31.89 -4.89 -10.06
C HIS A 232 33.34 -4.67 -10.52
N GLN A 233 34.00 -3.61 -10.04
CA GLN A 233 35.43 -3.38 -10.29
C GLN A 233 36.27 -4.54 -9.78
N LEU A 234 36.14 -4.92 -8.50
CA LEU A 234 36.84 -6.06 -7.91
C LEU A 234 36.56 -7.39 -8.63
N LEU A 235 35.32 -7.63 -9.07
CA LEU A 235 34.97 -8.81 -9.87
C LEU A 235 35.62 -8.79 -11.26
N SER A 236 35.72 -7.63 -11.90
CA SER A 236 36.38 -7.46 -13.20
C SER A 236 37.91 -7.58 -13.11
N GLU A 237 38.52 -7.04 -12.06
CA GLU A 237 39.95 -7.20 -11.75
C GLU A 237 40.27 -8.66 -11.45
N ALA A 238 39.44 -9.35 -10.65
CA ALA A 238 39.59 -10.78 -10.39
C ALA A 238 39.39 -11.63 -11.66
N ALA A 239 38.52 -11.21 -12.59
CA ALA A 239 38.34 -11.88 -13.87
C ALA A 239 39.54 -11.70 -14.80
N GLU A 240 40.06 -10.48 -14.96
CA GLU A 240 41.27 -10.22 -15.75
C GLU A 240 42.52 -10.82 -15.10
N PHE A 241 42.61 -10.87 -13.77
CA PHE A 241 43.69 -11.58 -13.08
C PHE A 241 43.63 -13.09 -13.34
N ARG A 242 42.45 -13.73 -13.21
CA ARG A 242 42.27 -15.15 -13.59
C ARG A 242 42.65 -15.39 -15.05
N LYS A 243 42.20 -14.53 -15.96
CA LYS A 243 42.48 -14.61 -17.41
C LYS A 243 43.97 -14.48 -17.72
N LYS A 244 44.67 -13.52 -17.10
CA LYS A 244 46.15 -13.40 -17.18
C LYS A 244 46.82 -14.65 -16.63
N LYS A 245 46.38 -15.17 -15.48
CA LYS A 245 46.96 -16.38 -14.88
C LYS A 245 46.74 -17.63 -15.73
N THR A 246 45.57 -17.77 -16.38
CA THR A 246 45.34 -18.86 -17.34
C THR A 246 46.17 -18.67 -18.62
N GLN A 247 46.34 -17.44 -19.11
CA GLN A 247 47.22 -17.15 -20.25
C GLN A 247 48.68 -17.52 -19.93
N GLU A 248 49.21 -17.07 -18.79
CA GLU A 248 50.54 -17.47 -18.27
C GLU A 248 50.70 -18.99 -18.18
N LEU A 249 49.69 -19.71 -17.69
CA LEU A 249 49.72 -21.18 -17.63
C LEU A 249 49.71 -21.82 -19.01
N THR A 250 48.87 -21.34 -19.95
CA THR A 250 48.87 -21.87 -21.33
C THR A 250 50.17 -21.58 -22.08
N LEU A 251 50.82 -20.44 -21.81
CA LEU A 251 52.15 -20.13 -22.34
C LEU A 251 53.21 -21.02 -21.69
N ALA A 252 53.19 -21.22 -20.37
CA ALA A 252 54.11 -22.13 -19.68
C ALA A 252 53.93 -23.61 -20.11
N GLU A 253 52.71 -24.02 -20.48
CA GLU A 253 52.47 -25.31 -21.13
C GLU A 253 52.99 -25.35 -22.58
N ALA A 254 52.80 -24.28 -23.37
CA ALA A 254 53.33 -24.18 -24.73
C ALA A 254 54.87 -24.25 -24.72
N ASP A 255 55.53 -23.47 -23.87
CA ASP A 255 56.97 -23.55 -23.57
C ASP A 255 57.42 -24.96 -23.20
N ARG A 256 56.66 -25.67 -22.37
CA ARG A 256 56.97 -27.06 -21.99
C ARG A 256 56.79 -28.02 -23.16
N ARG A 257 55.74 -27.85 -23.99
CA ARG A 257 55.53 -28.66 -25.20
C ARG A 257 56.61 -28.40 -26.23
N GLU A 258 57.00 -27.15 -26.45
CA GLU A 258 58.09 -26.77 -27.38
C GLU A 258 59.44 -27.32 -26.90
N ARG A 259 59.75 -27.23 -25.60
CA ARG A 259 60.97 -27.82 -25.02
C ARG A 259 60.96 -29.34 -25.13
N ALA A 260 59.84 -30.00 -24.83
CA ALA A 260 59.71 -31.45 -25.00
C ALA A 260 59.86 -31.88 -26.47
N GLN A 261 59.26 -31.15 -27.41
CA GLN A 261 59.40 -31.38 -28.85
C GLN A 261 60.84 -31.12 -29.34
N LYS A 262 61.53 -30.12 -28.79
CA LYS A 262 62.96 -29.89 -29.06
C LYS A 262 63.82 -31.02 -28.50
N GLU A 263 63.63 -31.43 -27.25
CA GLU A 263 64.34 -32.59 -26.70
C GLU A 263 64.04 -33.90 -27.46
N GLU A 264 62.82 -34.09 -27.94
CA GLU A 264 62.43 -35.25 -28.77
C GLU A 264 63.08 -35.17 -30.16
N ALA A 265 63.09 -33.99 -30.78
CA ALA A 265 63.78 -33.75 -32.04
C ALA A 265 65.31 -33.91 -31.91
N ASP A 266 65.91 -33.43 -30.82
CA ASP A 266 67.34 -33.58 -30.52
C ASP A 266 67.69 -35.06 -30.28
N ARG A 267 66.88 -35.80 -29.51
CA ARG A 267 67.00 -37.26 -29.36
C ARG A 267 66.84 -37.98 -30.70
N HIS A 268 65.90 -37.55 -31.55
CA HIS A 268 65.70 -38.14 -32.86
C HIS A 268 66.86 -37.83 -33.81
N GLN A 269 67.42 -36.61 -33.80
CA GLN A 269 68.63 -36.24 -34.54
C GLN A 269 69.84 -37.03 -34.05
N GLN A 270 70.00 -37.24 -32.75
CA GLN A 270 71.06 -38.11 -32.18
C GLN A 270 70.86 -39.58 -32.58
N ALA A 271 69.62 -40.07 -32.62
CA ALA A 271 69.28 -41.40 -33.12
C ALA A 271 69.54 -41.54 -34.63
N ILE A 272 69.23 -40.50 -35.42
CA ILE A 272 69.56 -40.45 -36.86
C ILE A 272 71.07 -40.41 -37.07
N ALA A 273 71.80 -39.57 -36.34
CA ALA A 273 73.25 -39.45 -36.46
C ALA A 273 73.98 -40.74 -36.04
N THR A 274 73.51 -41.43 -34.99
CA THR A 274 74.06 -42.74 -34.60
C THR A 274 73.67 -43.84 -35.58
N ALA A 275 72.43 -43.85 -36.10
CA ALA A 275 72.03 -44.77 -37.17
C ALA A 275 72.83 -44.53 -38.46
N GLN A 276 73.04 -43.28 -38.86
CA GLN A 276 73.90 -42.90 -39.98
C GLN A 276 75.35 -43.33 -39.76
N ARG A 277 75.88 -43.22 -38.53
CA ARG A 277 77.23 -43.72 -38.22
C ARG A 277 77.31 -45.25 -38.28
N ILE A 278 76.27 -45.95 -37.86
CA ILE A 278 76.17 -47.42 -37.99
C ILE A 278 76.06 -47.82 -39.46
N VAL A 279 75.32 -47.06 -40.28
CA VAL A 279 75.23 -47.26 -41.73
C VAL A 279 76.57 -46.99 -42.39
N SER A 280 77.27 -45.88 -42.10
CA SER A 280 78.59 -45.62 -42.67
C SER A 280 79.64 -46.65 -42.22
N GLU A 281 79.61 -47.07 -40.94
CA GLU A 281 80.45 -48.18 -40.47
C GLU A 281 80.10 -49.52 -41.15
N ALA A 282 78.86 -49.73 -41.59
CA ALA A 282 78.45 -50.90 -42.34
C ALA A 282 78.81 -50.80 -43.83
N GLU A 283 78.73 -49.61 -44.42
CA GLU A 283 79.18 -49.29 -45.78
C GLU A 283 80.70 -49.40 -45.91
N ASP A 284 81.48 -48.90 -44.94
CA ASP A 284 82.93 -49.09 -44.85
C ASP A 284 83.29 -50.60 -44.74
N ARG A 285 82.56 -51.35 -43.91
CA ARG A 285 82.74 -52.81 -43.79
C ARG A 285 82.35 -53.54 -45.08
N LEU A 286 81.32 -53.08 -45.79
CA LEU A 286 80.88 -53.63 -47.06
C LEU A 286 81.89 -53.33 -48.17
N ALA A 287 82.38 -52.08 -48.26
CA ALA A 287 83.41 -51.67 -49.21
C ALA A 287 84.72 -52.46 -48.99
N LEU A 288 85.13 -52.66 -47.72
CA LEU A 288 86.27 -53.50 -47.37
C LEU A 288 86.03 -55.00 -47.66
N ALA A 289 84.78 -55.47 -47.59
CA ALA A 289 84.41 -56.82 -47.98
C ALA A 289 84.39 -56.98 -49.52
N GLU A 290 83.90 -55.98 -50.26
CA GLU A 290 83.96 -55.92 -51.72
C GLU A 290 85.39 -55.81 -52.24
N GLU A 291 86.25 -55.01 -51.63
CA GLU A 291 87.66 -54.93 -51.99
C GLU A 291 88.34 -56.29 -51.79
N ARG A 292 88.07 -56.97 -50.68
CA ARG A 292 88.53 -58.35 -50.43
C ARG A 292 87.95 -59.36 -51.42
N ALA A 293 86.69 -59.21 -51.82
CA ALA A 293 86.05 -60.06 -52.81
C ALA A 293 86.68 -59.87 -54.20
N ARG A 294 86.84 -58.63 -54.67
CA ARG A 294 87.53 -58.28 -55.92
C ARG A 294 88.98 -58.73 -55.92
N ALA A 295 89.69 -58.60 -54.78
CA ALA A 295 91.05 -59.11 -54.63
C ALA A 295 91.12 -60.65 -54.63
N ALA A 296 90.09 -61.35 -54.14
CA ALA A 296 89.98 -62.80 -54.22
C ALA A 296 89.59 -63.29 -55.63
N GLU A 297 88.75 -62.53 -56.32
CA GLU A 297 88.33 -62.77 -57.71
C GLU A 297 89.49 -62.56 -58.69
N ASN A 298 90.25 -61.47 -58.56
CA ASN A 298 91.50 -61.27 -59.31
C ASN A 298 92.48 -62.44 -59.10
N ARG A 299 92.67 -62.89 -57.86
CA ARG A 299 93.50 -64.09 -57.53
C ARG A 299 92.92 -65.42 -58.00
N ALA A 300 91.66 -65.45 -58.42
CA ALA A 300 91.04 -66.61 -59.06
C ALA A 300 91.19 -66.54 -60.59
N ILE A 301 91.17 -65.34 -61.18
CA ILE A 301 91.51 -65.08 -62.58
C ILE A 301 93.00 -65.40 -62.82
N GLU A 302 93.91 -64.85 -62.01
CA GLU A 302 95.36 -65.13 -62.07
C GLU A 302 95.64 -66.65 -62.06
N ARG A 303 95.10 -67.38 -61.07
CA ARG A 303 95.25 -68.84 -60.99
C ARG A 303 94.61 -69.61 -62.14
N ARG A 304 93.57 -69.06 -62.77
CA ARG A 304 92.94 -69.67 -63.95
C ARG A 304 93.78 -69.45 -65.20
N GLU A 305 94.36 -68.26 -65.38
CA GLU A 305 95.29 -67.98 -66.47
C GLU A 305 96.58 -68.80 -66.33
N GLU A 306 97.12 -68.95 -65.11
CA GLU A 306 98.22 -69.89 -64.80
C GLU A 306 97.86 -71.33 -65.16
N ALA A 307 96.66 -71.80 -64.80
CA ALA A 307 96.21 -73.16 -65.11
C ALA A 307 95.99 -73.38 -66.62
N ASP A 308 95.37 -72.43 -67.33
CA ASP A 308 95.21 -72.48 -68.78
C ASP A 308 96.56 -72.45 -69.50
N GLN A 309 97.57 -71.77 -68.95
CA GLN A 309 98.93 -71.77 -69.49
C GLN A 309 99.65 -73.10 -69.22
N GLN A 310 99.59 -73.64 -68.01
CA GLN A 310 100.12 -74.96 -67.68
C GLN A 310 99.49 -76.08 -68.51
N ALA A 311 98.20 -75.96 -68.84
CA ALA A 311 97.51 -76.89 -69.73
C ALA A 311 98.06 -76.85 -71.17
N LYS A 312 98.32 -75.67 -71.72
CA LYS A 312 98.98 -75.52 -73.04
C LYS A 312 100.38 -76.15 -73.03
N ASP A 313 101.18 -75.87 -72.01
CA ASP A 313 102.54 -76.39 -71.86
C ASP A 313 102.55 -77.92 -71.67
N ALA A 314 101.53 -78.49 -71.03
CA ALA A 314 101.35 -79.94 -70.92
C ALA A 314 100.98 -80.58 -72.27
N VAL A 315 100.06 -79.97 -73.02
CA VAL A 315 99.66 -80.44 -74.35
C VAL A 315 100.81 -80.34 -75.36
N GLN A 316 101.62 -79.29 -75.31
CA GLN A 316 102.82 -79.18 -76.15
C GLN A 316 103.84 -80.28 -75.84
N ARG A 317 104.19 -80.50 -74.56
CA ARG A 317 105.11 -81.58 -74.15
C ARG A 317 104.61 -82.97 -74.55
N ALA A 318 103.31 -83.24 -74.39
CA ALA A 318 102.70 -84.49 -74.84
C ALA A 318 102.78 -84.66 -76.38
N ALA A 319 102.57 -83.60 -77.14
CA ALA A 319 102.69 -83.61 -78.60
C ALA A 319 104.14 -83.76 -79.10
N GLU A 320 105.14 -83.39 -78.30
CA GLU A 320 106.57 -83.62 -78.59
C GLU A 320 107.00 -85.05 -78.25
N GLN A 321 106.60 -85.58 -77.08
CA GLN A 321 106.82 -86.99 -76.74
C GLN A 321 106.15 -87.94 -77.75
N ALA A 322 104.94 -87.63 -78.20
CA ALA A 322 104.26 -88.40 -79.24
C ALA A 322 105.01 -88.40 -80.59
N LYS A 323 105.82 -87.36 -80.88
CA LYS A 323 106.70 -87.33 -82.06
C LYS A 323 107.96 -88.15 -81.87
N SER A 324 108.60 -88.11 -80.69
CA SER A 324 109.83 -88.89 -80.44
C SER A 324 109.54 -90.39 -80.47
N ILE A 325 108.53 -90.86 -79.73
CA ILE A 325 108.11 -92.27 -79.67
C ILE A 325 107.79 -92.81 -81.07
N ARG A 326 107.19 -91.99 -81.93
CA ARG A 326 106.90 -92.36 -83.33
C ARG A 326 108.18 -92.50 -84.16
N ALA A 327 109.11 -91.55 -84.06
CA ALA A 327 110.39 -91.61 -84.76
C ALA A 327 111.25 -92.81 -84.29
N GLU A 328 111.28 -93.05 -82.98
CA GLU A 328 111.90 -94.23 -82.36
C GLU A 328 111.29 -95.52 -82.95
N SER A 329 109.97 -95.65 -82.95
CA SER A 329 109.24 -96.79 -83.51
C SER A 329 109.53 -97.05 -85.00
N ASP A 330 109.60 -95.99 -85.82
CA ASP A 330 109.93 -96.10 -87.24
C ASP A 330 111.38 -96.58 -87.46
N THR A 331 112.33 -96.19 -86.60
CA THR A 331 113.71 -96.70 -86.66
C THR A 331 113.82 -98.16 -86.20
N GLU A 332 113.09 -98.57 -85.17
CA GLU A 332 113.02 -99.96 -84.69
C GLU A 332 112.41 -100.87 -85.79
N ALA A 333 111.33 -100.42 -86.45
CA ALA A 333 110.69 -101.13 -87.55
C ALA A 333 111.54 -101.23 -88.84
N ALA A 334 112.49 -100.30 -89.04
CA ALA A 334 113.50 -100.40 -90.09
C ALA A 334 114.62 -101.39 -89.73
N ARG A 335 115.03 -101.40 -88.45
CA ARG A 335 116.05 -102.31 -87.91
C ARG A 335 115.59 -103.77 -87.94
N LEU A 336 114.33 -104.02 -87.56
CA LEU A 336 113.75 -105.37 -87.57
C LEU A 336 113.76 -105.99 -88.98
N ARG A 337 113.33 -105.22 -89.99
CA ARG A 337 113.24 -105.68 -91.39
C ARG A 337 114.60 -106.12 -91.95
N ARG A 338 115.65 -105.29 -91.79
CA ARG A 338 117.00 -105.61 -92.25
C ARG A 338 117.51 -106.94 -91.65
N SER A 339 117.28 -107.14 -90.36
CA SER A 339 117.68 -108.39 -89.67
C SER A 339 116.90 -109.63 -90.15
N ALA A 340 115.75 -109.48 -90.79
CA ALA A 340 114.94 -110.58 -91.31
C ALA A 340 115.39 -111.00 -92.72
N GLU A 341 115.84 -110.04 -93.53
CA GLU A 341 116.40 -110.27 -94.87
C GLU A 341 117.74 -111.03 -94.78
N GLU A 342 118.62 -110.66 -93.84
CA GLU A 342 119.89 -111.36 -93.57
C GLU A 342 119.65 -112.83 -93.18
N ARG A 343 118.69 -113.10 -92.27
CA ARG A 343 118.32 -114.46 -91.84
C ARG A 343 117.54 -115.28 -92.88
N ALA A 344 117.04 -114.63 -93.94
CA ALA A 344 116.50 -115.34 -95.10
C ALA A 344 117.62 -115.82 -96.03
N ALA A 345 118.68 -115.02 -96.23
CA ALA A 345 119.81 -115.35 -97.10
C ALA A 345 120.60 -116.59 -96.61
N GLU A 346 120.90 -116.68 -95.31
CA GLU A 346 121.63 -117.83 -94.74
C GLU A 346 120.95 -119.18 -94.99
N ARG A 347 119.61 -119.20 -95.07
CA ARG A 347 118.83 -120.44 -95.24
C ARG A 347 118.76 -120.96 -96.67
N VAL A 348 119.12 -120.15 -97.66
CA VAL A 348 119.01 -120.52 -99.09
C VAL A 348 120.27 -121.21 -99.62
N GLN A 349 121.45 -120.92 -99.06
CA GLN A 349 122.72 -121.52 -99.52
C GLN A 349 122.79 -123.05 -99.43
N PRO A 350 122.52 -123.72 -98.28
CA PRO A 350 122.68 -125.18 -98.20
C PRO A 350 121.73 -125.96 -99.12
N LEU A 351 120.52 -125.41 -99.35
CA LEU A 351 119.53 -126.00 -100.27
C LEU A 351 119.97 -125.95 -101.74
N ALA A 352 120.88 -125.05 -102.12
CA ALA A 352 121.45 -125.02 -103.47
C ALA A 352 122.49 -126.14 -103.70
N GLU A 353 123.20 -126.57 -102.65
CA GLU A 353 124.23 -127.60 -102.75
C GLU A 353 123.62 -129.02 -102.84
N GLU A 354 122.50 -129.28 -102.16
CA GLU A 354 121.78 -130.56 -102.25
C GLU A 354 121.24 -130.83 -103.67
N VAL A 355 120.78 -129.80 -104.39
CA VAL A 355 120.33 -129.92 -105.79
C VAL A 355 121.47 -130.37 -106.70
N ALA A 356 122.69 -129.84 -106.49
CA ALA A 356 123.87 -130.19 -107.29
C ALA A 356 124.41 -131.61 -107.01
N ALA A 357 124.02 -132.23 -105.89
CA ALA A 357 124.34 -133.63 -105.59
C ALA A 357 123.44 -134.61 -106.39
N LEU A 358 122.15 -134.29 -106.51
CA LEU A 358 121.15 -135.15 -107.14
C LEU A 358 121.35 -135.33 -108.66
N GLU A 359 121.85 -134.31 -109.37
CA GLU A 359 122.14 -134.45 -110.81
C GLU A 359 123.20 -135.51 -111.12
N ARG A 360 124.22 -135.65 -110.26
CA ARG A 360 125.29 -136.65 -110.44
C ARG A 360 124.79 -138.09 -110.29
N GLN A 361 123.66 -138.29 -109.61
CA GLN A 361 123.04 -139.59 -109.39
C GLN A 361 122.08 -140.00 -110.53
N ARG A 362 121.58 -139.02 -111.31
CA ARG A 362 120.69 -139.26 -112.45
C ARG A 362 121.40 -139.96 -113.62
N ASP A 363 122.57 -139.45 -114.00
CA ASP A 363 123.18 -139.80 -115.29
C ASP A 363 123.85 -141.19 -115.31
N SER A 364 124.12 -141.79 -114.15
CA SER A 364 124.60 -143.18 -114.05
C SER A 364 123.49 -144.23 -114.23
N ALA A 365 122.22 -143.87 -114.04
CA ALA A 365 121.08 -144.79 -114.16
C ALA A 365 120.62 -144.99 -115.63
N GLY A 366 120.99 -144.09 -116.55
CA GLY A 366 120.51 -144.11 -117.94
C GLY A 366 121.06 -145.24 -118.83
N SER A 367 122.10 -145.95 -118.39
CA SER A 367 122.89 -146.86 -119.25
C SER A 367 122.15 -148.12 -119.70
N ASN A 368 121.37 -148.77 -118.82
CA ASN A 368 121.17 -150.23 -118.91
C ASN A 368 119.73 -150.73 -119.14
N LEU A 369 118.73 -149.86 -119.41
CA LEU A 369 117.34 -150.31 -119.67
C LEU A 369 116.62 -149.66 -120.88
N THR A 370 117.36 -149.15 -121.86
CA THR A 370 116.78 -148.78 -123.18
C THR A 370 116.92 -149.91 -124.22
N ASP A 371 117.81 -150.89 -124.02
CA ASP A 371 118.08 -151.95 -125.01
C ASP A 371 116.95 -153.01 -125.11
N LEU A 372 116.22 -153.26 -124.01
CA LEU A 372 115.12 -154.25 -123.97
C LEU A 372 113.75 -153.74 -123.47
N ARG A 373 113.48 -152.42 -123.49
CA ARG A 373 112.08 -151.91 -123.60
C ARG A 373 111.72 -151.64 -125.06
N ARG A 374 112.07 -152.61 -125.91
CA ARG A 374 112.21 -152.49 -127.38
C ARG A 374 110.97 -152.91 -128.16
N GLN A 375 110.08 -153.70 -127.57
CA GLN A 375 108.83 -154.21 -128.15
C GLN A 375 107.81 -154.42 -127.02
N LEU A 376 106.54 -154.06 -127.26
CA LEU A 376 105.31 -154.52 -126.59
C LEU A 376 105.21 -154.35 -125.05
N GLY A 377 104.13 -153.83 -124.45
CA GLY A 377 102.93 -153.20 -125.02
C GLY A 377 101.74 -153.20 -124.04
N LEU A 378 101.12 -152.03 -123.84
CA LEU A 378 99.73 -151.79 -123.36
C LEU A 378 99.36 -152.02 -121.87
N VAL A 379 98.25 -151.34 -121.50
CA VAL A 379 97.34 -151.46 -120.32
C VAL A 379 97.57 -150.54 -119.09
N SER A 380 96.71 -149.50 -118.99
CA SER A 380 96.18 -148.73 -117.82
C SER A 380 97.13 -148.03 -116.79
N GLY A 381 96.78 -146.88 -116.17
CA GLY A 381 95.66 -145.92 -116.36
C GLY A 381 95.56 -144.86 -115.22
N GLU A 382 95.15 -143.62 -115.55
CA GLU A 382 94.67 -142.46 -114.69
C GLU A 382 95.69 -141.88 -113.63
N GLU A 383 96.02 -140.57 -113.46
CA GLU A 383 95.38 -139.22 -113.52
C GLU A 383 94.31 -138.97 -112.43
N GLU A 384 94.14 -137.83 -111.73
CA GLU A 384 94.49 -136.38 -111.84
C GLU A 384 94.71 -135.76 -110.40
N LYS A 385 95.23 -134.54 -110.06
CA LYS A 385 96.11 -133.48 -110.64
C LYS A 385 96.48 -132.43 -109.53
N THR A 386 96.80 -131.16 -109.85
CA THR A 386 97.09 -130.07 -108.86
C THR A 386 96.60 -128.66 -109.30
N VAL A 387 96.53 -127.67 -108.36
CA VAL A 387 96.71 -126.18 -108.48
C VAL A 387 95.71 -125.29 -107.66
N SER A 388 96.27 -124.41 -106.80
CA SER A 388 95.83 -123.06 -106.34
C SER A 388 94.47 -122.72 -105.67
N SER A 389 94.55 -121.75 -104.73
CA SER A 389 93.62 -120.61 -104.45
C SER A 389 92.51 -120.63 -103.35
N SER A 390 92.71 -119.73 -102.36
CA SER A 390 91.76 -118.73 -101.82
C SER A 390 90.65 -119.03 -100.76
N LEU A 391 90.47 -118.03 -99.88
CA LEU A 391 89.24 -117.52 -99.19
C LEU A 391 88.67 -118.10 -97.85
N SER A 392 88.77 -117.25 -96.81
CA SER A 392 87.73 -116.78 -95.85
C SER A 392 87.02 -117.69 -94.80
N SER A 393 87.19 -117.34 -93.52
CA SER A 393 86.13 -116.93 -92.55
C SER A 393 86.78 -116.25 -91.31
N ALA A 394 86.32 -115.07 -90.87
CA ALA A 394 85.45 -114.79 -89.70
C ALA A 394 85.92 -115.43 -88.36
N PHE A 395 85.93 -114.74 -87.20
CA PHE A 395 85.12 -113.58 -86.77
C PHE A 395 85.85 -112.65 -85.76
N ASP A 396 85.88 -111.35 -86.11
CA ASP A 396 85.94 -110.08 -85.34
C ASP A 396 86.66 -109.87 -83.96
N SER A 397 86.97 -108.60 -83.65
CA SER A 397 87.68 -108.08 -82.46
C SER A 397 86.84 -107.11 -81.61
N PRO A 398 87.11 -106.93 -80.30
CA PRO A 398 86.37 -105.98 -79.45
C PRO A 398 86.83 -104.52 -79.60
N SER A 399 85.92 -103.57 -79.31
CA SER A 399 86.22 -102.14 -79.15
C SER A 399 85.30 -101.46 -78.12
N THR A 400 85.69 -100.29 -77.62
CA THR A 400 84.97 -99.43 -76.63
C THR A 400 84.79 -100.03 -75.22
N GLY A 401 84.65 -99.25 -74.14
CA GLY A 401 84.76 -97.78 -73.97
C GLY A 401 84.24 -97.29 -72.59
N SER A 402 84.43 -95.98 -72.30
CA SER A 402 83.96 -95.24 -71.09
C SER A 402 84.63 -95.58 -69.74
N GLY A 403 84.84 -94.66 -68.79
CA GLY A 403 84.77 -93.17 -68.83
C GLY A 403 84.19 -92.52 -67.55
N TYR A 404 84.77 -91.37 -67.12
CA TYR A 404 84.21 -90.34 -66.20
C TYR A 404 83.99 -90.73 -64.71
N ASP A 405 84.02 -89.85 -63.68
CA ASP A 405 84.64 -88.50 -63.49
C ASP A 405 84.67 -88.10 -61.97
N SER A 406 85.26 -86.95 -61.59
CA SER A 406 85.26 -86.34 -60.22
C SER A 406 85.93 -84.94 -60.20
N PRO A 407 85.82 -84.09 -59.14
CA PRO A 407 84.75 -83.83 -58.14
C PRO A 407 84.60 -82.29 -57.85
N SER A 408 83.94 -81.84 -56.74
CA SER A 408 84.35 -80.64 -55.93
C SER A 408 83.45 -80.25 -54.72
N ALA A 409 84.08 -79.73 -53.64
CA ALA A 409 83.70 -78.73 -52.59
C ALA A 409 82.28 -78.68 -51.90
N GLY A 410 82.07 -78.11 -50.69
CA GLY A 410 82.97 -77.68 -49.60
C GLY A 410 82.46 -76.54 -48.62
N VAL A 411 82.81 -76.62 -47.32
CA VAL A 411 82.97 -75.51 -46.30
C VAL A 411 81.75 -75.07 -45.40
N PHE A 412 82.03 -74.31 -44.31
CA PHE A 412 81.28 -73.95 -43.04
C PHE A 412 81.19 -72.40 -42.83
N ALA A 413 80.56 -71.70 -41.84
CA ALA A 413 79.47 -71.80 -40.82
C ALA A 413 79.22 -70.32 -40.28
N SER A 414 78.70 -69.87 -39.10
CA SER A 414 78.18 -70.37 -37.78
C SER A 414 77.46 -69.23 -36.96
N GLU A 415 76.74 -69.58 -35.87
CA GLU A 415 76.21 -68.86 -34.64
C GLU A 415 76.46 -67.34 -34.33
N SER A 416 75.68 -66.60 -33.48
CA SER A 416 75.11 -66.84 -32.10
C SER A 416 74.03 -65.79 -31.62
N ALA A 417 73.56 -65.83 -30.34
CA ALA A 417 72.44 -65.03 -29.70
C ALA A 417 72.83 -64.48 -28.26
N PRO A 418 71.99 -64.19 -27.18
CA PRO A 418 70.51 -64.20 -26.95
C PRO A 418 69.81 -63.20 -25.90
N LEU A 419 68.57 -62.72 -26.21
CA LEU A 419 67.33 -62.71 -25.34
C LEU A 419 67.19 -61.77 -24.05
N PRO A 420 66.15 -61.84 -23.13
CA PRO A 420 65.09 -60.78 -22.93
C PRO A 420 64.58 -60.50 -21.44
N ILE A 421 63.34 -59.96 -21.21
CA ILE A 421 62.31 -60.22 -20.11
C ILE A 421 61.62 -59.00 -19.36
N ASN A 422 60.27 -58.83 -19.51
CA ASN A 422 59.13 -58.55 -18.55
C ASN A 422 59.21 -57.52 -17.34
N ARG A 423 58.15 -57.06 -16.58
CA ARG A 423 56.65 -57.22 -16.45
C ARG A 423 55.97 -56.21 -15.46
N GLN A 424 54.65 -55.92 -15.60
CA GLN A 424 53.58 -55.72 -14.54
C GLN A 424 53.68 -54.54 -13.49
N ARG A 425 52.66 -54.08 -12.70
CA ARG A 425 51.16 -54.23 -12.57
C ARG A 425 50.52 -53.15 -11.61
N GLU A 426 49.16 -53.07 -11.60
CA GLU A 426 48.22 -52.58 -10.52
C GLU A 426 48.29 -51.08 -10.03
N SER A 427 47.26 -50.31 -9.62
CA SER A 427 45.83 -50.45 -9.14
C SER A 427 45.64 -50.55 -7.59
N PRO A 428 44.51 -50.13 -6.92
CA PRO A 428 43.31 -49.30 -7.28
C PRO A 428 42.75 -48.31 -6.16
N GLU A 429 41.50 -47.81 -6.34
CA GLU A 429 40.38 -47.61 -5.35
C GLU A 429 40.11 -46.32 -4.47
N ASP A 430 38.85 -46.26 -3.97
CA ASP A 430 38.18 -45.39 -2.94
C ASP A 430 37.82 -43.88 -3.20
N LEU A 431 36.73 -43.26 -2.66
CA LEU A 431 35.39 -43.67 -2.13
C LEU A 431 34.40 -42.45 -1.94
N ASP A 432 33.15 -42.72 -1.49
CA ASP A 432 32.14 -41.88 -0.76
C ASP A 432 31.42 -40.60 -1.30
N ALA A 433 30.15 -40.80 -1.72
CA ALA A 433 28.88 -40.55 -0.98
C ALA A 433 28.46 -39.21 -0.27
N THR A 434 27.36 -38.63 -0.80
CA THR A 434 26.12 -38.13 -0.09
C THR A 434 25.97 -36.69 0.50
N GLN A 435 24.69 -36.29 0.67
CA GLN A 435 24.08 -35.19 1.48
C GLN A 435 24.22 -33.73 0.99
N HIS A 436 23.29 -32.79 1.28
CA HIS A 436 21.81 -32.84 1.37
C HIS A 436 21.23 -31.40 1.19
N LEU A 437 19.99 -31.24 0.70
CA LEU A 437 19.31 -29.94 0.52
C LEU A 437 18.44 -29.52 1.73
N PRO A 438 18.37 -28.22 2.07
CA PRO A 438 17.27 -27.62 2.83
C PRO A 438 16.30 -26.83 1.93
N LYS A 439 15.03 -26.69 2.36
CA LYS A 439 14.04 -25.72 1.84
C LYS A 439 13.42 -24.95 2.99
N VAL A 440 13.41 -23.61 2.91
CA VAL A 440 12.48 -22.75 3.64
C VAL A 440 12.14 -21.54 2.75
N HIS A 441 10.88 -21.44 2.35
CA HIS A 441 10.06 -20.21 2.39
C HIS A 441 8.61 -20.55 2.02
#